data_AF-A0A0C9WGS4-F1
#
_entry.id   AF-A0A0C9WGS4-F1
#
_cell.length_a   1.000
_cell.length_b   1.000
_cell.length_c   1.000
_cell.angle_alpha   90.00
_cell.angle_beta   90.00
_cell.angle_gamma   90.00
#
_symmetry.space_group_name_H-M   'P 1'
#
loop_
_entity.id
_entity.type
_entity.pdbx_description
1 polymer ?
#
loop_
_entity_poly.entity_id
_entity_poly.type
_entity_poly.pdbx_seq_one_letter_code
_entity_poly.pdbx_strand_id
1 'polypeptide(L)'
;MEQYWKARPAASPTVPATSTSDVAQPNSEASILSEFDRHRLTLLSDQAESEGWQSEMRRYLRDLPADVTKDTDIVKWWQNNGALYPTLRRIALDYLPCQASSVPCEPRFEELQMMKFAWRNNIGDLAAWNSAQVEEIGHEMQEYEDMFVADQDFEEWDKSVNEPVINYID
;
A
#
# COMPACT_ATOMS: atom_id res chain seq x y z
N MET A 1 13.73 20.42 -15.22
CA MET A 1 13.01 19.29 -15.87
C MET A 1 13.78 18.71 -17.06
N GLU A 2 14.35 19.52 -17.97
CA GLU A 2 15.13 19.00 -19.12
C GLU A 2 16.44 18.27 -18.74
N GLN A 3 17.10 18.69 -17.65
CA GLN A 3 18.35 18.07 -17.20
C GLN A 3 18.16 16.65 -16.64
N TYR A 4 16.94 16.26 -16.27
CA TYR A 4 16.64 14.94 -15.72
C TYR A 4 16.58 13.86 -16.81
N TRP A 5 16.23 14.23 -18.05
CA TRP A 5 16.14 13.26 -19.16
C TRP A 5 17.51 12.80 -19.67
N LYS A 6 18.51 13.70 -19.67
CA LYS A 6 19.85 13.41 -20.17
C LYS A 6 20.67 12.49 -19.27
N ALA A 7 20.31 12.39 -17.98
CA ALA A 7 21.03 11.61 -16.98
C ALA A 7 20.34 10.28 -16.64
N ARG A 8 19.32 9.86 -17.41
CA ARG A 8 18.65 8.57 -17.16
C ARG A 8 19.65 7.44 -17.45
N PRO A 9 19.95 6.56 -16.48
CA PRO A 9 20.73 5.36 -16.77
C PRO A 9 19.92 4.51 -17.75
N ALA A 10 20.47 4.31 -18.96
CA ALA A 10 19.92 3.36 -19.90
C ALA A 10 20.02 1.96 -19.28
N ALA A 11 18.92 1.22 -19.27
CA ALA A 11 18.98 -0.20 -18.95
C ALA A 11 19.93 -0.87 -19.95
N SER A 12 20.93 -1.60 -19.45
CA SER A 12 21.85 -2.36 -20.30
C SER A 12 21.07 -3.24 -21.27
N PRO A 13 21.44 -3.30 -22.56
CA PRO A 13 20.83 -4.26 -23.47
C PRO A 13 21.08 -5.66 -22.92
N THR A 14 20.00 -6.36 -22.54
CA THR A 14 20.05 -7.78 -22.23
C THR A 14 20.50 -8.51 -23.49
N VAL A 15 21.78 -8.87 -23.50
CA VAL A 15 22.39 -9.73 -24.51
C VAL A 15 21.63 -11.06 -24.50
N PRO A 16 21.12 -11.56 -25.64
CA PRO A 16 20.53 -12.89 -25.70
C PRO A 16 21.64 -13.91 -25.42
N ALA A 17 21.40 -14.81 -24.48
CA ALA A 17 22.32 -15.88 -24.16
C ALA A 17 22.49 -16.80 -25.38
N THR A 18 23.69 -16.81 -25.94
CA THR A 18 24.16 -17.82 -26.88
C THR A 18 24.23 -19.16 -26.14
N SER A 19 23.33 -20.08 -26.47
CA SER A 19 23.50 -21.50 -26.16
C SER A 19 24.08 -22.20 -27.38
N THR A 20 25.26 -22.79 -27.18
CA THR A 20 26.03 -23.66 -28.06
C THR A 20 25.19 -24.74 -28.75
N SER A 21 25.42 -24.92 -30.05
CA SER A 21 24.93 -26.01 -30.89
C SER A 21 25.26 -27.40 -30.32
N ASP A 22 24.31 -28.35 -30.31
CA ASP A 22 24.21 -29.36 -31.37
C ASP A 22 23.06 -30.38 -31.13
N VAL A 23 22.62 -30.98 -32.24
CA VAL A 23 21.72 -32.15 -32.42
C VAL A 23 20.23 -31.88 -32.69
N ALA A 24 19.84 -32.36 -33.88
CA ALA A 24 18.57 -32.30 -34.59
C ALA A 24 17.36 -32.94 -33.89
N GLN A 25 16.18 -32.31 -34.05
CA GLN A 25 14.91 -32.84 -34.62
C GLN A 25 13.67 -32.04 -34.16
N PRO A 26 12.51 -32.16 -34.86
CA PRO A 26 11.74 -31.01 -35.31
C PRO A 26 10.52 -30.67 -34.43
N ASN A 27 10.05 -29.44 -34.58
CA ASN A 27 8.65 -29.03 -34.41
C ASN A 27 8.09 -29.15 -32.97
N SER A 28 8.32 -28.14 -32.12
CA SER A 28 7.63 -28.01 -30.82
C SER A 28 7.49 -26.56 -30.33
N GLU A 29 7.42 -25.57 -31.24
CA GLU A 29 7.20 -24.16 -30.83
C GLU A 29 5.77 -23.90 -30.31
N ALA A 30 4.83 -24.83 -30.53
CA ALA A 30 3.47 -24.74 -30.00
C ALA A 30 3.37 -25.01 -28.48
N SER A 31 4.45 -25.45 -27.81
CA SER A 31 4.37 -26.03 -26.45
C SER A 31 4.81 -25.12 -25.30
N ILE A 32 5.20 -23.86 -25.51
CA ILE A 32 5.69 -23.00 -24.40
C ILE A 32 5.07 -21.60 -24.42
N LEU A 33 3.84 -21.44 -24.93
CA LEU A 33 3.12 -20.21 -24.64
C LEU A 33 2.55 -20.31 -23.23
N SER A 34 2.92 -19.35 -22.38
CA SER A 34 2.28 -19.14 -21.09
C SER A 34 0.77 -19.00 -21.29
N GLU A 35 -0.01 -19.36 -20.27
CA GLU A 35 -1.46 -19.11 -20.27
C GLU A 35 -1.79 -17.65 -20.59
N PHE A 36 -0.96 -16.72 -20.09
CA PHE A 36 -1.03 -15.30 -20.42
C PHE A 36 -0.84 -15.03 -21.92
N ASP A 37 0.16 -15.63 -22.56
CA ASP A 37 0.46 -15.41 -23.98
C ASP A 37 -0.64 -15.99 -24.87
N ARG A 38 -1.18 -17.15 -24.49
CA ARG A 38 -2.34 -17.75 -25.16
C ARG A 38 -3.55 -16.83 -25.06
N HIS A 39 -3.85 -16.33 -23.86
CA HIS A 39 -4.97 -15.41 -23.64
C HIS A 39 -4.80 -14.11 -24.43
N ARG A 40 -3.59 -13.54 -24.46
CA ARG A 40 -3.27 -12.35 -25.24
C ARG A 40 -3.42 -12.57 -26.74
N LEU A 41 -2.97 -13.71 -27.28
CA LEU A 41 -3.14 -14.03 -28.69
C LEU A 41 -4.61 -14.19 -29.07
N THR A 42 -5.43 -14.83 -28.22
CA THR A 42 -6.88 -14.89 -28.41
C THR A 42 -7.49 -13.49 -28.47
N LEU A 43 -7.14 -12.59 -27.56
CA LEU A 43 -7.62 -11.21 -27.58
C LEU A 43 -7.20 -10.45 -28.86
N LEU A 44 -5.98 -10.67 -29.34
CA LEU A 44 -5.49 -10.04 -30.58
C LEU A 44 -6.18 -10.57 -31.83
N SER A 45 -6.50 -11.86 -31.87
CA SER A 45 -7.29 -12.48 -32.96
C SER A 45 -8.71 -11.95 -32.97
N ASP A 46 -9.39 -11.90 -31.82
CA ASP A 46 -10.74 -11.32 -31.70
C ASP A 46 -10.75 -9.83 -32.08
N GLN A 47 -9.68 -9.10 -31.75
CA GLN A 47 -9.55 -7.68 -32.08
C GLN A 47 -9.30 -7.43 -33.57
N ALA A 48 -8.74 -8.39 -34.32
CA ALA A 48 -8.56 -8.28 -35.77
C ALA A 48 -9.88 -8.46 -36.54
N GLU A 49 -10.84 -9.20 -35.98
CA GLU A 49 -12.19 -9.36 -36.53
C GLU A 49 -13.15 -8.24 -36.07
N SER A 50 -12.86 -7.62 -34.93
CA SER A 50 -13.65 -6.53 -34.37
C SER A 50 -13.36 -5.19 -35.06
N GLU A 51 -14.40 -4.39 -35.22
CA GLU A 51 -14.27 -3.00 -35.64
C GLU A 51 -13.31 -2.26 -34.69
N GLY A 52 -12.22 -1.71 -35.21
CA GLY A 52 -11.27 -0.96 -34.40
C GLY A 52 -11.93 0.20 -33.64
N TRP A 53 -11.45 0.48 -32.43
CA TRP A 53 -12.06 1.45 -31.50
C TRP A 53 -12.33 2.83 -32.12
N GLN A 54 -11.53 3.27 -33.10
CA GLN A 54 -11.76 4.54 -33.79
C GLN A 54 -13.03 4.52 -34.66
N SER A 55 -13.33 3.41 -35.31
CA SER A 55 -14.55 3.25 -36.12
C SER A 55 -15.77 3.14 -35.21
N GLU A 56 -15.66 2.36 -34.13
CA GLU A 56 -16.67 2.27 -33.07
C GLU A 56 -17.01 3.66 -32.48
N MET A 57 -15.99 4.45 -32.16
CA MET A 57 -16.12 5.83 -31.68
C MET A 57 -16.78 6.74 -32.71
N ARG A 58 -16.39 6.65 -34.00
CA ARG A 58 -17.03 7.42 -35.07
C ARG A 58 -18.50 7.07 -35.23
N ARG A 59 -18.87 5.78 -35.11
CA ARG A 59 -20.27 5.35 -35.12
C ARG A 59 -21.03 5.94 -33.94
N TYR A 60 -20.48 5.84 -32.73
CA TYR A 60 -21.11 6.40 -31.51
C TYR A 60 -21.36 7.92 -31.64
N LEU A 61 -20.39 8.66 -32.16
CA LEU A 61 -20.54 10.11 -32.36
C LEU A 61 -21.50 10.49 -33.48
N ARG A 62 -21.74 9.60 -34.44
CA ARG A 62 -22.67 9.82 -35.55
C ARG A 62 -24.11 9.48 -35.15
N ASP A 63 -24.29 8.37 -34.44
CA ASP A 63 -25.58 7.80 -34.09
C ASP A 63 -25.94 8.18 -32.65
N LEU A 64 -26.15 9.47 -32.42
CA LEU A 64 -26.52 9.96 -31.09
C LEU A 64 -27.92 9.40 -30.73
N PRO A 65 -28.04 8.59 -29.67
CA PRO A 65 -29.30 7.94 -29.32
C PRO A 65 -30.36 8.97 -28.90
N ALA A 66 -31.48 9.03 -29.64
CA ALA A 66 -32.56 9.99 -29.41
C ALA A 66 -33.37 9.72 -28.13
N ASP A 67 -33.22 8.53 -27.54
CA ASP A 67 -33.91 8.07 -26.33
C ASP A 67 -33.15 8.43 -25.03
N VAL A 68 -31.95 9.00 -25.11
CA VAL A 68 -31.20 9.46 -23.94
C VAL A 68 -31.73 10.81 -23.46
N THR A 69 -32.25 10.82 -22.24
CA THR A 69 -32.76 12.02 -21.55
C THR A 69 -31.85 12.39 -20.39
N LYS A 70 -32.06 13.56 -19.78
CA LYS A 70 -31.26 14.04 -18.64
C LYS A 70 -31.30 13.10 -17.42
N ASP A 71 -32.39 12.35 -17.27
CA ASP A 71 -32.64 11.47 -16.13
C ASP A 71 -32.27 10.01 -16.47
N THR A 72 -31.70 9.77 -17.66
CA THR A 72 -31.26 8.44 -18.07
C THR A 72 -30.04 8.03 -17.26
N ASP A 73 -30.12 6.87 -16.60
CA ASP A 73 -28.98 6.21 -15.99
C ASP A 73 -27.99 5.78 -17.08
N ILE A 74 -26.91 6.56 -17.22
CA ILE A 74 -25.89 6.37 -18.25
C ILE A 74 -25.16 5.04 -18.04
N VAL A 75 -24.94 4.60 -16.80
CA VAL A 75 -24.26 3.33 -16.50
C VAL A 75 -25.14 2.16 -16.96
N LYS A 76 -26.44 2.19 -16.62
CA LYS A 76 -27.41 1.20 -17.08
C LYS A 76 -27.57 1.21 -18.61
N TRP A 77 -27.50 2.39 -19.22
CA TRP A 77 -27.53 2.52 -20.68
C TRP A 77 -26.35 1.79 -21.33
N TRP A 78 -25.11 1.97 -20.84
CA TRP A 78 -23.93 1.25 -21.34
C TRP A 78 -23.97 -0.26 -21.05
N GLN A 79 -24.58 -0.67 -19.94
CA GLN A 79 -24.79 -2.09 -19.65
C GLN A 79 -25.69 -2.77 -20.70
N ASN A 80 -26.75 -2.09 -21.14
CA ASN A 80 -27.74 -2.63 -22.06
C ASN A 80 -27.39 -2.43 -23.55
N ASN A 81 -26.80 -1.29 -23.92
CA ASN A 81 -26.49 -0.92 -25.31
C ASN A 81 -25.04 -1.20 -25.72
N GLY A 82 -24.21 -1.63 -24.77
CA GLY A 82 -22.78 -1.83 -25.00
C GLY A 82 -22.41 -3.02 -25.90
N ALA A 83 -23.37 -3.84 -26.35
CA ALA A 83 -23.13 -4.86 -27.36
C ALA A 83 -22.75 -4.24 -28.72
N LEU A 84 -23.29 -3.06 -29.03
CA LEU A 84 -22.97 -2.30 -30.25
C LEU A 84 -21.63 -1.58 -30.15
N TYR A 85 -21.10 -1.39 -28.94
CA TYR A 85 -19.87 -0.65 -28.70
C TYR A 85 -19.03 -1.37 -27.64
N PRO A 86 -18.42 -2.53 -27.97
CA PRO A 86 -17.75 -3.38 -26.99
C PRO A 86 -16.55 -2.69 -26.32
N THR A 87 -15.75 -1.95 -27.10
CA THR A 87 -14.54 -1.29 -26.59
C THR A 87 -14.90 -0.06 -25.77
N LEU A 88 -15.81 0.75 -26.28
CA LEU A 88 -16.23 2.01 -25.67
C LEU A 88 -17.07 1.74 -24.42
N ARG A 89 -17.88 0.67 -24.41
CA ARG A 89 -18.56 0.18 -23.20
C ARG A 89 -17.59 -0.14 -22.09
N ARG A 90 -16.50 -0.85 -22.37
CA ARG A 90 -15.50 -1.20 -21.36
C ARG A 90 -14.92 0.07 -20.74
N ILE A 91 -14.47 1.01 -21.57
CA ILE A 91 -13.93 2.30 -21.12
C ILE A 91 -14.97 3.10 -20.32
N ALA A 92 -16.22 3.16 -20.81
CA ALA A 92 -17.29 3.90 -20.16
C ALA A 92 -17.66 3.30 -18.80
N LEU A 93 -17.75 1.98 -18.68
CA LEU A 93 -18.06 1.31 -17.42
C LEU A 93 -16.90 1.34 -16.42
N ASP A 94 -15.66 1.52 -16.87
CA ASP A 94 -14.51 1.76 -15.99
C ASP A 94 -14.49 3.19 -15.44
N TYR A 95 -14.89 4.18 -16.26
CA TYR A 95 -14.77 5.60 -15.92
C TYR A 95 -16.01 6.19 -15.25
N LEU A 96 -17.22 5.87 -15.72
CA LEU A 96 -18.47 6.49 -15.24
C LEU A 96 -18.76 6.25 -13.74
N PRO A 97 -18.47 5.06 -13.17
CA PRO A 97 -18.64 4.83 -11.73
C PRO A 97 -17.56 5.49 -10.87
N CYS A 98 -16.50 6.03 -11.48
CA CYS A 98 -15.45 6.73 -10.74
C CYS A 98 -16.03 7.98 -10.06
N GLN A 99 -15.81 8.09 -8.75
CA GLN A 99 -16.24 9.25 -8.00
C GLN A 99 -15.50 10.50 -8.51
N ALA A 100 -16.24 11.51 -8.95
CA ALA A 100 -15.65 12.76 -9.44
C ALA A 100 -15.05 13.64 -8.31
N SER A 101 -15.43 13.37 -7.06
CA SER A 101 -14.98 14.11 -5.87
C SER A 101 -13.85 13.37 -5.16
N SER A 102 -12.90 14.11 -4.56
CA SER A 102 -11.90 13.55 -3.65
C SER A 102 -12.48 13.19 -2.27
N VAL A 103 -13.64 13.76 -1.93
CA VAL A 103 -14.35 13.51 -0.67
C VAL A 103 -15.56 12.63 -0.96
N PRO A 104 -15.69 11.44 -0.34
CA PRO A 104 -16.91 10.66 -0.38
C PRO A 104 -18.04 11.49 0.21
N CYS A 105 -19.08 11.79 -0.57
CA CYS A 105 -20.28 12.46 -0.08
C CYS A 105 -21.30 11.45 0.50
N GLU A 106 -20.85 10.25 0.82
CA GLU A 106 -21.72 9.20 1.33
C GLU A 106 -22.18 9.55 2.75
N PRO A 107 -23.48 9.42 3.07
CA PRO A 107 -23.98 9.57 4.44
C PRO A 107 -23.23 8.69 5.45
N ARG A 108 -22.72 7.53 5.00
CA ARG A 108 -21.89 6.63 5.80
C ARG A 108 -20.57 7.26 6.23
N PHE A 109 -19.99 8.15 5.43
CA PHE A 109 -18.77 8.87 5.83
C PHE A 109 -19.07 9.85 6.98
N GLU A 110 -20.22 10.51 6.97
CA GLU A 110 -20.68 11.36 8.07
C GLU A 110 -20.92 10.55 9.35
N GLU A 111 -21.59 9.40 9.25
CA GLU A 111 -21.79 8.45 10.36
C GLU A 111 -20.44 8.01 10.94
N LEU A 112 -19.46 7.68 10.10
CA LEU A 112 -18.12 7.29 10.53
C LEU A 112 -17.38 8.44 11.23
N GLN A 113 -17.50 9.68 10.75
CA GLN A 113 -16.94 10.83 11.45
C GLN A 113 -17.59 10.98 12.83
N MET A 114 -18.93 10.94 12.93
CA MET A 114 -19.63 11.01 14.20
C MET A 114 -19.16 9.93 15.18
N MET A 115 -19.05 8.69 14.71
CA MET A 115 -18.57 7.57 15.52
C MET A 115 -17.12 7.75 15.96
N LYS A 116 -16.23 8.20 15.05
CA LYS A 116 -14.83 8.55 15.38
C LYS A 116 -14.75 9.59 16.50
N PHE A 117 -15.56 10.66 16.43
CA PHE A 117 -15.57 11.69 17.47
C PHE A 117 -16.20 11.20 18.78
N ALA A 118 -17.27 10.41 18.72
CA ALA A 118 -17.90 9.82 19.89
C ALA A 118 -16.96 8.86 20.63
N TRP A 119 -16.15 8.10 19.89
CA TRP A 119 -15.25 7.10 20.46
C TRP A 119 -13.91 7.69 20.91
N ARG A 120 -13.53 8.87 20.41
CA ARG A 120 -12.25 9.51 20.73
C ARG A 120 -12.00 9.66 22.23
N ASN A 121 -13.04 9.96 23.02
CA ASN A 121 -12.92 10.12 24.47
C ASN A 121 -12.86 8.79 25.23
N ASN A 122 -13.23 7.67 24.59
CA ASN A 122 -13.23 6.33 25.19
C ASN A 122 -12.02 5.47 24.78
N ILE A 123 -11.15 5.98 23.89
CA ILE A 123 -9.91 5.31 23.55
C ILE A 123 -8.87 5.71 24.59
N GLY A 124 -8.55 4.79 25.50
CA GLY A 124 -7.49 4.99 26.48
C GLY A 124 -6.13 5.18 25.79
N ASP A 125 -5.40 6.21 26.19
CA ASP A 125 -4.03 6.43 25.74
C ASP A 125 -3.09 5.47 26.47
N LEU A 126 -2.93 4.29 25.88
CA LEU A 126 -2.03 3.25 26.37
C LEU A 126 -0.57 3.71 26.42
N ALA A 127 -0.16 4.65 25.55
CA ALA A 127 1.21 5.17 25.57
C ALA A 127 1.44 6.04 26.81
N ALA A 128 0.49 6.92 27.12
CA ALA A 128 0.52 7.72 28.34
C ALA A 128 0.44 6.85 29.61
N TRP A 129 -0.38 5.79 29.59
CA TRP A 129 -0.48 4.87 30.72
C TRP A 129 0.83 4.09 30.93
N ASN A 130 1.41 3.55 29.86
CA ASN A 130 2.68 2.85 29.92
C ASN A 130 3.83 3.77 30.37
N SER A 131 3.89 5.02 29.89
CA SER A 131 4.92 5.96 30.32
C SER A 131 4.80 6.31 31.80
N ALA A 132 3.58 6.53 32.29
CA ALA A 132 3.35 6.81 33.71
C ALA A 132 3.77 5.64 34.61
N GLN A 133 3.46 4.41 34.19
CA GLN A 133 3.87 3.20 34.91
C GLN A 133 5.39 2.99 34.92
N VAL A 134 6.08 3.29 33.81
CA VAL A 134 7.55 3.20 33.75
C VAL A 134 8.20 4.24 34.67
N GLU A 135 7.66 5.46 34.72
CA GLU A 135 8.14 6.50 35.63
C GLU A 135 7.94 6.11 37.10
N GLU A 136 6.75 5.60 37.46
CA GLU A 136 6.44 5.11 38.80
C GLU A 136 7.39 4.00 39.26
N ILE A 137 7.62 2.99 38.42
CA ILE A 137 8.56 1.89 38.71
C ILE A 137 10.00 2.41 38.81
N GLY A 138 10.37 3.40 37.98
CA GLY A 138 11.68 4.02 38.03
C GLY A 138 11.93 4.76 39.35
N HIS A 139 10.93 5.48 39.85
CA HIS A 139 10.99 6.13 41.16
C HIS A 139 11.11 5.13 42.31
N GLU A 140 10.26 4.09 42.30
CA GLU A 140 10.29 3.04 43.33
C GLU A 140 11.65 2.32 43.35
N MET A 141 12.22 2.02 42.18
CA MET A 141 13.55 1.40 42.08
C MET A 141 14.66 2.29 42.65
N GLN A 142 14.60 3.60 42.39
CA GLN A 142 15.59 4.56 42.91
C GLN A 142 15.54 4.63 44.44
N GLU A 143 14.35 4.61 45.03
CA GLU A 143 14.18 4.60 46.50
C GLU A 143 14.81 3.36 47.14
N TYR A 144 14.69 2.19 46.50
CA TYR A 144 15.34 0.96 46.96
C TYR A 144 16.87 1.03 46.85
N GLU A 145 17.38 1.60 45.76
CA GLU A 145 18.83 1.77 45.56
C GLU A 145 19.43 2.72 46.61
N ASP A 146 18.77 3.85 46.88
CA ASP A 146 19.20 4.82 47.87
C ASP A 146 19.23 4.21 49.28
N MET A 147 18.23 3.39 49.62
CA MET A 147 18.19 2.66 50.89
C MET A 147 19.32 1.62 50.98
N PHE A 148 19.62 0.90 49.90
CA PHE A 148 20.70 -0.08 49.85
C PHE A 148 22.08 0.57 50.02
N VAL A 149 22.31 1.72 49.38
CA VAL A 149 23.53 2.52 49.54
C VAL A 149 23.67 2.99 50.98
N ALA A 150 22.59 3.48 51.59
CA ALA A 150 22.62 3.91 52.99
C ALA A 150 22.98 2.78 53.96
N ASP A 151 22.46 1.57 53.73
CA ASP A 151 22.81 0.37 54.52
C ASP A 151 24.29 -0.01 54.33
N GLN A 152 24.81 0.07 53.10
CA GLN A 152 26.22 -0.21 52.80
C GLN A 152 27.17 0.80 53.46
N ASP A 153 26.85 2.09 53.37
CA ASP A 153 27.59 3.18 54.00
C ASP A 153 27.62 3.00 55.53
N PHE A 154 26.51 2.57 56.12
CA PHE A 154 26.43 2.28 57.56
C PHE A 154 27.32 1.10 57.97
N GLU A 155 27.34 0.03 57.18
CA GLU A 155 28.19 -1.15 57.43
C GLU A 155 29.69 -0.82 57.28
N GLU A 156 30.06 0.00 56.29
CA GLU A 156 31.43 0.46 56.11
C GLU A 156 31.89 1.37 57.26
N TRP A 157 31.00 2.24 57.73
CA TRP A 157 31.26 3.08 58.90
C TRP A 157 31.52 2.25 60.15
N ASP A 158 30.72 1.21 60.43
CA ASP A 158 30.91 0.31 61.57
C ASP A 158 32.26 -0.44 61.52
N LYS A 159 32.72 -0.84 60.33
CA LYS A 159 34.05 -1.44 60.11
C LYS A 159 35.18 -0.45 60.41
N SER A 160 35.04 0.82 59.99
CA SER A 160 36.05 1.86 60.22
C SER A 160 36.19 2.25 61.70
N VAL A 161 35.10 2.22 62.47
CA VAL A 161 35.09 2.52 63.91
C VAL A 161 35.75 1.41 64.73
N ASN A 162 35.74 0.17 64.22
CA ASN A 162 36.35 -0.99 64.86
C ASN A 162 37.80 -1.28 64.41
N GLU A 163 38.39 -0.46 63.54
CA GLU A 163 39.82 -0.61 63.21
C GLU A 163 40.69 -0.17 64.40
N PRO A 164 41.59 -1.03 64.92
CA PRO A 164 42.50 -0.64 65.98
C PRO A 164 43.49 0.38 65.43
N VAL A 165 43.54 1.57 66.04
CA VAL A 165 44.57 2.57 65.75
C VAL A 165 45.94 2.00 66.12
N ILE A 166 46.62 1.39 65.16
CA ILE A 166 48.01 0.96 65.31
C ILE A 166 48.87 2.23 65.25
N ASN A 167 49.05 2.86 66.41
CA ASN A 167 50.09 3.86 66.61
C ASN A 167 51.44 3.15 66.53
N TYR A 168 52.12 3.27 65.39
CA TYR A 168 53.54 2.96 65.29
C TYR A 168 54.30 3.98 66.15
N ILE A 169 54.84 3.54 67.27
CA ILE A 169 55.81 4.29 68.08
C ILE A 169 57.19 3.74 67.69
N ASP A 170 58.09 4.65 67.30
CA ASP A 170 59.50 4.44 66.91
C ASP A 170 60.29 3.51 67.85
#